data_AF-A0A7W1Z5V4-F1
#
_entry.id   AF-A0A7W1Z5V4-F1
#
_cell.length_a   1.000
_cell.length_b   1.000
_cell.length_c   1.000
_cell.angle_alpha   90.00
_cell.angle_beta   90.00
_cell.angle_gamma   90.00
#
_symmetry.space_group_name_H-M   'P 1'
#
loop_
_entity.id
_entity.type
_entity.pdbx_description
1 polymer ?
#
loop_
_entity_poly.entity_id
_entity_poly.type
_entity_poly.pdbx_seq_one_letter_code
_entity_poly.pdbx_strand_id
1 'polypeptide(L)'
;TRYAAVFAFFLEAVDAAGERLRNFVQKAAQATLVGDVFDDAATGQGLLNYFARGINCGALTEAEALQRTSLTLEELRERSFVKILHNRQE
;
A
#
# COMPACT_ATOMS: atom_id res chain seq x y z
N THR A 1 -8.48 26.16 -0.34
CA THR A 1 -7.53 26.21 0.80
C THR A 1 -6.51 25.09 0.67
N ARG A 2 -5.35 25.15 1.33
CA ARG A 2 -4.29 24.11 1.23
C ARG A 2 -4.77 22.71 1.67
N TYR A 3 -5.64 22.64 2.68
CA TYR A 3 -6.23 21.38 3.15
C TYR A 3 -7.03 20.66 2.05
N ALA A 4 -7.84 21.41 1.28
CA ALA A 4 -8.63 20.85 0.19
C ALA A 4 -7.75 20.20 -0.89
N ALA A 5 -6.63 20.83 -1.24
CA ALA A 5 -5.70 20.29 -2.24
C ALA A 5 -5.05 18.97 -1.79
N VAL A 6 -4.67 18.87 -0.51
CA VAL A 6 -4.10 17.62 0.04
C VAL A 6 -5.14 16.51 0.07
N PHE A 7 -6.38 16.82 0.49
CA PHE A 7 -7.45 15.83 0.53
C PHE A 7 -7.82 15.36 -0.89
N ALA A 8 -7.96 16.28 -1.83
CA ALA A 8 -8.23 15.95 -3.24
C ALA A 8 -7.17 15.00 -3.82
N PHE A 9 -5.88 15.25 -3.57
CA PHE A 9 -4.79 14.36 -4.01
C PHE A 9 -4.99 12.90 -3.56
N PHE A 10 -5.42 12.68 -2.32
CA PHE A 10 -5.69 11.31 -1.83
C PHE A 10 -7.01 10.78 -2.37
N LEU A 11 -8.10 11.53 -2.28
CA LEU A 11 -9.42 11.05 -2.67
C LEU A 11 -9.53 10.75 -4.16
N GLU A 12 -8.90 11.55 -5.02
CA GLU A 12 -8.95 11.37 -6.47
C GLU A 12 -8.11 10.19 -6.97
N ALA A 13 -7.02 9.85 -6.27
CA ALA A 13 -6.09 8.81 -6.71
C ALA A 13 -6.22 7.47 -5.96
N VAL A 14 -7.11 7.38 -4.96
CA VAL A 14 -7.16 6.26 -4.02
C VAL A 14 -7.43 4.91 -4.70
N ASP A 15 -8.34 4.88 -5.68
CA ASP A 15 -8.71 3.64 -6.36
C ASP A 15 -7.56 3.12 -7.24
N ALA A 16 -6.95 4.02 -8.00
CA ALA A 16 -5.80 3.70 -8.85
C ALA A 16 -4.56 3.30 -8.03
N ALA A 17 -4.29 4.00 -6.92
CA ALA A 17 -3.21 3.63 -5.99
C ALA A 17 -3.45 2.26 -5.35
N GLY A 18 -4.71 1.96 -5.00
CA GLY A 18 -5.09 0.69 -4.41
C GLY A 18 -4.94 -0.48 -5.38
N GLU A 19 -5.38 -0.31 -6.62
CA GLU A 19 -5.16 -1.29 -7.68
C GLU A 19 -3.67 -1.55 -7.92
N ARG A 20 -2.85 -0.49 -7.99
CA ARG A 20 -1.40 -0.64 -8.13
C ARG A 20 -0.79 -1.41 -6.97
N LEU A 21 -1.17 -1.10 -5.73
CA LEU A 21 -0.63 -1.78 -4.55
C LEU A 21 -1.04 -3.25 -4.52
N ARG A 22 -2.30 -3.57 -4.83
CA ARG A 22 -2.78 -4.96 -4.95
C ARG A 22 -1.97 -5.74 -5.98
N ASN A 23 -1.81 -5.20 -7.18
CA ASN A 23 -1.04 -5.83 -8.25
C ASN A 23 0.42 -6.03 -7.83
N PHE A 24 0.98 -5.09 -7.08
CA PHE A 24 2.34 -5.18 -6.55
C PHE A 24 2.52 -6.31 -5.55
N VAL A 25 1.61 -6.40 -4.58
CA VAL A 25 1.61 -7.45 -3.56
C VAL A 25 1.45 -8.82 -4.21
N GLN A 26 0.56 -8.95 -5.21
CA GLN A 26 0.38 -10.20 -5.96
C GLN A 26 1.62 -10.60 -6.75
N LYS A 27 2.27 -9.66 -7.46
CA LYS A 27 3.51 -9.93 -8.19
C LYS A 27 4.64 -10.35 -7.26
N ALA A 28 4.78 -9.68 -6.12
CA ALA A 28 5.80 -10.01 -5.13
C ALA A 28 5.60 -11.40 -4.51
N ALA A 29 4.34 -11.78 -4.25
CA ALA A 29 4.00 -13.14 -3.82
C ALA A 29 4.37 -14.18 -4.88
N GLN A 30 4.16 -13.89 -6.17
CA GLN A 30 4.56 -14.79 -7.27
C GLN A 30 6.08 -14.92 -7.40
N ALA A 31 6.83 -13.80 -7.33
CA ALA A 31 8.30 -13.82 -7.40
C ALA A 31 8.90 -14.67 -6.27
N THR A 32 8.38 -14.46 -5.05
CA THR A 32 8.73 -15.26 -3.86
C THR A 32 8.52 -16.75 -4.09
N LEU A 33 7.37 -17.15 -4.67
CA LEU A 33 7.03 -18.56 -4.90
C LEU A 33 8.05 -19.27 -5.81
N VAL A 34 8.67 -18.52 -6.72
CA VAL A 34 9.69 -19.02 -7.66
C VAL A 34 11.10 -18.94 -7.07
N GLY A 35 11.24 -18.48 -5.82
CA GLY A 35 12.52 -18.29 -5.14
C GLY A 35 13.29 -17.05 -5.61
N ASP A 36 12.60 -16.12 -6.28
CA ASP A 36 13.19 -14.88 -6.77
C ASP A 36 12.97 -13.73 -5.76
N VAL A 37 13.98 -12.87 -5.63
CA VAL A 37 13.90 -11.68 -4.77
C VAL A 37 13.13 -10.62 -5.54
N PHE A 38 12.05 -10.11 -4.95
CA PHE A 38 11.29 -9.02 -5.56
C PHE A 38 12.13 -7.73 -5.62
N ASP A 39 12.53 -7.34 -6.82
CA ASP A 39 13.51 -6.28 -7.09
C ASP A 39 12.92 -4.86 -6.96
N ASP A 40 11.64 -4.68 -7.25
CA ASP A 40 10.96 -3.38 -7.23
C ASP A 40 10.30 -3.03 -5.88
N ALA A 41 10.85 -3.51 -4.75
CA ALA A 41 10.27 -3.25 -3.43
C ALA A 41 10.08 -1.75 -3.11
N ALA A 42 10.88 -0.87 -3.72
CA ALA A 42 10.78 0.59 -3.57
C ALA A 42 9.44 1.15 -4.08
N THR A 43 8.93 0.65 -5.20
CA THR A 43 7.62 1.07 -5.73
C THR A 43 6.49 0.63 -4.80
N GLY A 44 6.55 -0.60 -4.28
CA GLY A 44 5.62 -1.11 -3.27
C GLY A 44 5.62 -0.26 -1.99
N GLN A 45 6.81 0.14 -1.52
CA GLN A 45 6.96 1.02 -0.38
C GLN A 45 6.37 2.42 -0.63
N GLY A 46 6.51 2.96 -1.83
CA GLY A 46 5.92 4.25 -2.22
C GLY A 46 4.38 4.22 -2.15
N LEU A 47 3.78 3.14 -2.65
CA LEU A 47 2.33 2.93 -2.60
C LEU A 47 1.84 2.72 -1.16
N LEU A 48 2.55 1.95 -0.34
CA LEU A 48 2.22 1.81 1.09
C LEU A 48 2.27 3.17 1.82
N ASN A 49 3.30 3.98 1.53
CA ASN A 49 3.45 5.31 2.10
C ASN A 49 2.31 6.26 1.69
N TYR A 50 1.78 6.12 0.47
CA TYR A 50 0.63 6.90 0.03
C TYR A 50 -0.58 6.67 0.96
N PHE A 51 -0.92 5.41 1.23
CA PHE A 51 -2.04 5.08 2.13
C PHE A 51 -1.76 5.51 3.57
N ALA A 52 -0.56 5.25 4.10
CA ALA A 52 -0.20 5.66 5.44
C ALA A 52 -0.28 7.19 5.63
N ARG A 53 0.12 7.97 4.61
CA ARG A 53 0.02 9.44 4.64
C ARG A 53 -1.42 9.93 4.52
N GLY A 54 -2.23 9.32 3.65
CA GLY A 54 -3.65 9.64 3.52
C GLY A 54 -4.42 9.42 4.82
N ILE A 55 -4.09 8.35 5.55
CA ILE A 55 -4.64 8.07 6.88
C ILE A 55 -4.15 9.08 7.92
N ASN A 56 -2.84 9.33 7.98
CA ASN A 56 -2.26 10.26 8.95
C ASN A 56 -2.80 11.69 8.83
N CYS A 57 -3.18 12.14 7.62
CA CYS A 57 -3.77 13.46 7.41
C CYS A 57 -5.30 13.49 7.47
N GLY A 58 -5.95 12.34 7.67
CA GLY A 58 -7.41 12.20 7.75
C GLY A 58 -8.14 12.24 6.41
N ALA A 59 -7.42 12.18 5.29
CA ALA A 59 -8.03 12.12 3.96
C ALA A 59 -8.59 10.72 3.64
N LEU A 60 -8.08 9.69 4.30
CA LEU A 60 -8.55 8.30 4.20
C LEU A 60 -8.74 7.71 5.59
N THR A 61 -9.69 6.81 5.74
CA THR A 61 -9.82 5.94 6.91
C THR A 61 -9.04 4.63 6.71
N GLU A 62 -8.69 3.94 7.81
CA GLU A 62 -8.12 2.60 7.72
C GLU A 62 -9.05 1.65 6.95
N ALA A 63 -10.38 1.73 7.19
CA ALA A 63 -11.36 0.91 6.49
C ALA A 63 -11.34 1.12 4.96
N GLU A 64 -11.27 2.38 4.50
CA GLU A 64 -11.19 2.71 3.07
C GLU A 64 -9.90 2.21 2.42
N ALA A 65 -8.78 2.24 3.16
CA ALA A 65 -7.51 1.71 2.69
C ALA A 65 -7.54 0.18 2.59
N LEU A 66 -8.09 -0.51 3.59
CA LEU A 66 -8.20 -1.98 3.61
C LEU A 66 -9.04 -2.50 2.44
N GLN A 67 -10.18 -1.86 2.16
CA GLN A 67 -11.03 -2.20 1.02
C GLN A 67 -10.30 -2.08 -0.34
N ARG A 68 -9.27 -1.23 -0.42
CA ARG A 68 -8.59 -0.89 -1.67
C ARG A 68 -7.22 -1.54 -1.86
N THR A 69 -6.57 -2.08 -0.83
CA THR A 69 -5.15 -2.46 -0.91
C THR A 69 -4.88 -3.95 -0.74
N SER A 70 -5.89 -4.77 -0.41
CA SER A 70 -5.75 -6.21 -0.03
C SER A 70 -4.80 -6.47 1.14
N LEU A 71 -4.39 -5.42 1.84
CA LEU A 71 -3.61 -5.52 3.05
C LEU A 71 -4.53 -5.79 4.24
N THR A 72 -4.00 -6.49 5.24
CA THR A 72 -4.58 -6.52 6.57
C THR A 72 -4.27 -5.22 7.31
N LEU A 73 -4.96 -5.00 8.43
CA LEU A 73 -4.69 -3.84 9.28
C LEU A 73 -3.28 -3.84 9.85
N GLU A 74 -2.77 -5.03 10.19
CA GLU A 74 -1.42 -5.21 10.70
C GLU A 74 -0.38 -4.83 9.64
N GLU A 75 -0.55 -5.30 8.42
CA GLU A 75 0.34 -4.98 7.30
C GLU A 75 0.32 -3.50 6.94
N LEU A 76 -0.86 -2.88 6.93
CA LEU A 76 -0.99 -1.45 6.71
C LEU A 76 -0.24 -0.63 7.79
N ARG A 77 -0.20 -1.15 9.03
CA ARG A 77 0.50 -0.53 10.17
C ARG A 77 2.00 -0.87 10.24
N GLU A 78 2.44 -1.98 9.64
CA GLU A 78 3.85 -2.38 9.58
C GLU A 78 4.72 -1.30 8.92
N ARG A 79 4.15 -0.54 7.97
CA ARG A 79 4.81 0.57 7.26
C ARG A 79 6.08 0.18 6.49
N SER A 80 6.42 -1.11 6.42
CA SER A 80 7.53 -1.65 5.64
C SER A 80 7.01 -2.70 4.67
N PHE A 81 7.05 -2.39 3.38
CA PHE A 81 6.59 -3.28 2.33
C PHE A 81 7.40 -4.58 2.31
N VAL A 82 8.72 -4.50 2.48
CA VAL A 82 9.60 -5.68 2.51
C VAL A 82 9.26 -6.61 3.67
N LYS A 83 8.97 -6.08 4.87
CA LYS A 83 8.57 -6.91 6.01
C LYS A 83 7.20 -7.53 5.82
N ILE A 84 6.24 -6.82 5.22
CA ILE A 84 4.93 -7.39 4.85
C ILE A 84 5.12 -8.59 3.94
N LEU A 85 5.99 -8.47 2.93
CA LEU A 85 6.29 -9.58 2.03
C LEU A 85 6.93 -10.75 2.78
N HIS A 86 7.94 -10.49 3.60
CA HIS A 86 8.61 -11.52 4.40
C HIS A 86 7.64 -12.28 5.31
N ASN A 87 6.77 -11.57 6.03
CA ASN A 87 5.79 -12.17 6.94
C ASN A 87 4.70 -12.98 6.21
N ARG A 88 4.52 -12.79 4.90
CA ARG A 88 3.62 -13.60 4.07
C ARG A 88 4.27 -14.87 3.52
N GLN A 89 5.59 -15.02 3.67
CA GLN A 89 6.32 -16.22 3.25
C GLN A 89 6.38 -17.28 4.36
N GLU A 90 6.24 -16.85 5.62
CA GLU A 90 6.14 -17.71 6.80
C GLU A 90 4.74 -18.32 6.96
#